data_AF-A0A2M8DT93-F1
#
_entry.id   AF-A0A2M8DT93-F1
#
_cell.length_a   1.000
_cell.length_b   1.000
_cell.length_c   1.000
_cell.angle_alpha   90.00
_cell.angle_beta   90.00
_cell.angle_gamma   90.00
#
_symmetry.space_group_name_H-M   'P 1'
#
loop_
_entity.id
_entity.type
_entity.pdbx_description
1 polymer ?
#
loop_
_entity_poly.entity_id
_entity_poly.type
_entity_poly.pdbx_seq_one_letter_code
_entity_poly.pdbx_strand_id
1 'polypeptide(L)' 'MLPLSLRQLQVFESVARHLNHSRAAAELFLSQPAVSMQIKQAEQ' A
#
# COMPACT_ATOMS: atom_id res chain seq x y z
N MET A 1 11.56 14.09 8.01
CA MET A 1 10.35 13.48 7.41
C MET A 1 10.71 13.08 5.99
N LEU A 2 10.65 11.78 5.68
CA LEU A 2 10.83 11.33 4.31
C LEU A 2 9.68 11.88 3.44
N PRO A 3 9.93 12.27 2.19
CA PRO A 3 8.87 12.74 1.30
C PRO A 3 7.87 11.59 1.07
N LEU A 4 6.63 11.80 1.49
CA LEU A 4 5.54 10.86 1.26
C LEU A 4 5.06 11.00 -0.18
N SER A 5 5.18 9.93 -0.97
CA SER A 5 4.73 9.94 -2.37
C SER A 5 3.22 9.72 -2.48
N LEU A 6 2.60 10.27 -3.53
CA LEU A 6 1.18 10.00 -3.84
C LEU A 6 0.91 8.50 -4.01
N ARG A 7 1.89 7.75 -4.54
CA ARG A 7 1.80 6.29 -4.69
C ARG A 7 1.66 5.60 -3.33
N GLN A 8 2.45 5.99 -2.33
CA GLN A 8 2.36 5.41 -0.97
C GLN A 8 1.01 5.70 -0.32
N LEU A 9 0.46 6.91 -0.50
CA LEU A 9 -0.88 7.25 -0.02
C LEU A 9 -1.96 6.39 -0.67
N GLN A 10 -1.87 6.13 -1.98
CA GLN A 10 -2.80 5.25 -2.69
C GLN A 10 -2.74 3.80 -2.18
N VAL A 11 -1.53 3.29 -1.94
CA VAL A 11 -1.37 1.93 -1.37
C VAL A 11 -1.96 1.86 0.03
N PHE A 12 -1.68 2.86 0.87
CA PHE A 12 -2.23 2.93 2.22
C PHE A 12 -3.76 3.00 2.22
N GLU A 13 -4.33 3.90 1.43
CA GLU A 13 -5.78 4.09 1.35
C GLU A 13 -6.51 2.84 0.84
N SER A 14 -6.00 2.17 -0.20
CA SER A 14 -6.60 0.92 -0.71
C SER A 14 -6.52 -0.21 0.34
N VAL A 15 -5.40 -0.35 1.07
CA VAL A 15 -5.28 -1.34 2.16
C VAL A 15 -6.27 -1.03 3.29
N ALA A 16 -6.39 0.24 3.69
CA ALA A 16 -7.33 0.65 4.74
C ALA A 16 -8.79 0.42 4.33
N ARG A 17 -9.13 0.64 3.05
CA ARG A 17 -10.47 0.42 2.51
C ARG A 17 -10.85 -1.06 2.43
N HIS A 18 -9.93 -1.92 2.01
CA HIS A 18 -10.20 -3.36 1.85
C HIS A 18 -9.99 -4.18 3.12
N LEU A 19 -9.21 -3.68 4.08
CA LEU A 19 -8.72 -4.42 5.25
C LEU A 19 -8.06 -5.75 4.87
N ASN A 20 -7.50 -5.83 3.65
CA ASN A 20 -6.94 -7.04 3.07
C ASN A 20 -5.88 -6.69 2.00
N HIS A 21 -4.63 -7.07 2.26
CA HIS A 21 -3.50 -6.76 1.37
C HIS A 21 -3.61 -7.43 -0.01
N SER A 22 -4.19 -8.62 -0.12
CA SER A 22 -4.36 -9.31 -1.41
C SER A 22 -5.41 -8.63 -2.27
N ARG A 23 -6.50 -8.15 -1.67
CA ARG A 23 -7.54 -7.37 -2.39
C ARG A 23 -7.03 -6.01 -2.84
N ALA A 24 -6.29 -5.31 -1.98
CA ALA A 24 -5.65 -4.05 -2.34
C ALA A 24 -4.60 -4.22 -3.46
N ALA A 25 -3.84 -5.30 -3.43
CA ALA A 25 -2.90 -5.64 -4.49
C ALA A 25 -3.60 -5.88 -5.84
N ALA A 26 -4.73 -6.61 -5.84
CA ALA A 26 -5.53 -6.81 -7.04
C ALA A 26 -6.10 -5.50 -7.60
N GLU A 27 -6.60 -4.60 -6.75
CA GLU A 27 -7.09 -3.26 -7.17
C GLU A 27 -5.99 -2.43 -7.84
N LEU A 28 -4.79 -2.46 -7.26
CA LEU A 28 -3.67 -1.61 -7.68
C LEU A 28 -2.78 -2.26 -8.76
N PHE A 29 -3.17 -3.43 -9.28
CA PHE A 29 -2.37 -4.23 -10.22
C PHE A 29 -0.94 -4.47 -9.72
N LEU A 30 -0.83 -4.77 -8.42
CA LEU A 30 0.42 -5.08 -7.73
C LEU A 30 0.41 -6.52 -7.23
N SER A 31 1.58 -7.02 -6.87
CA SER A 31 1.67 -8.24 -6.06
C SER A 31 1.42 -7.92 -4.59
N GLN A 32 0.85 -8.88 -3.85
CA GLN A 32 0.62 -8.72 -2.41
C GLN A 32 1.92 -8.44 -1.61
N PRO A 33 3.08 -9.05 -1.94
CA PRO A 33 4.35 -8.69 -1.31
C PRO A 33 4.76 -7.23 -1.58
N ALA A 34 4.53 -6.71 -2.79
CA ALA A 34 4.85 -5.32 -3.13
C ALA A 34 4.01 -4.31 -2.32
N VAL A 35 2.73 -4.61 -2.10
CA VAL A 35 1.85 -3.82 -1.22
C VAL A 35 2.35 -3.86 0.23
N SER A 36 2.67 -5.05 0.75
CA SER A 36 3.14 -5.21 2.14
C SER A 36 4.44 -4.46 2.40
N MET A 37 5.39 -4.51 1.45
CA MET A 37 6.65 -3.76 1.55
C MET A 37 6.43 -2.25 1.55
N GLN A 38 5.49 -1.74 0.73
CA GLN A 38 5.18 -0.31 0.69
C GLN A 38 4.52 0.19 1.97
N ILE A 39 3.63 -0.61 2.59
CA ILE A 39 3.04 -0.27 3.90
C ILE A 39 4.12 -0.24 4.98
N LYS A 40 4.97 -1.26 5.04
CA LYS A 40 6.07 -1.31 6.02
C LYS A 40 7.03 -0.12 5.90
N GLN A 41 7.27 0.36 4.68
CA GLN A 41 8.08 1.57 4.45
C GLN A 41 7.37 2.86 4.86
N ALA A 42 6.04 2.89 4.88
CA ALA A 42 5.26 4.04 5.31
C ALA A 42 5.14 4.16 6.84
N GLU A 43 5.31 3.05 7.58
CA GLU A 43 5.30 3.00 9.05
C GLU A 43 6.64 3.41 9.70
N GLN A 44 7.73 3.43 8.93
CA GLN A 44 9.08 3.82 9.36
C GLN A 44 9.33 5.32 9.18
#